data_AF-A0A2S8ZWU6-F1
#
_entry.id   AF-A0A2S8ZWU6-F1
#
_cell.length_a   1.000
_cell.length_b   1.000
_cell.length_c   1.000
_cell.angle_alpha   90.00
_cell.angle_beta   90.00
_cell.angle_gamma   90.00
#
_symmetry.space_group_name_H-M   'P 1'
#
loop_
_entity.id
_entity.type
_entity.pdbx_description
1 polymer ?
#
loop_
_entity_poly.entity_id
_entity_poly.type
_entity_poly.pdbx_seq_one_letter_code
_entity_poly.pdbx_strand_id
1 'polypeptide(L)'
;MKNYKLILFLLLFSVRIFSQNTINDTVNTSTEETFDYKKYYDCDFGEGNVLIVLKKGKEFTDFKDLIKSRKGFAIKMEAIYSMEFADGKRYESSVVKKITNDSLSITNFFNENAAKLAGQPFKLINYPLSSLKYVRFIDDRMLSLYSKKNIQKNFNLIVKKIDWAKMCPAVLQFKDRNGEMKVCHFYLTSQGYDLLYEDKGRVYYLEGRVEWK
;
A
#
# COMPACT_ATOMS: atom_id res chain seq x y z
N MET A 1 -29.26 19.56 37.16
CA MET A 1 -28.49 20.31 36.13
C MET A 1 -27.61 19.32 35.37
N LYS A 2 -27.88 19.11 34.07
CA LYS A 2 -27.21 18.09 33.25
C LYS A 2 -25.77 18.53 32.95
N ASN A 3 -24.79 17.68 33.28
CA ASN A 3 -23.36 17.93 33.12
C ASN A 3 -22.92 17.84 31.65
N TYR A 4 -23.28 18.85 30.85
CA TYR A 4 -22.85 18.96 29.45
C TYR A 4 -21.34 19.22 29.29
N LYS A 5 -20.64 19.56 30.38
CA LYS A 5 -19.18 19.77 30.36
C LYS A 5 -18.38 18.47 30.18
N LEU A 6 -18.91 17.31 30.57
CA LEU A 6 -18.20 16.02 30.43
C LEU A 6 -18.22 15.50 28.97
N ILE A 7 -19.31 15.78 28.24
CA ILE A 7 -19.49 15.37 26.84
C ILE A 7 -18.59 16.22 25.91
N LEU A 8 -18.41 17.51 26.24
CA LEU A 8 -17.47 18.36 25.50
C LEU A 8 -16.01 17.91 25.66
N PHE A 9 -15.65 17.36 26.84
CA PHE A 9 -14.30 16.88 27.12
C PHE A 9 -13.97 15.56 26.40
N LEU A 10 -14.96 14.69 26.18
CA LEU A 10 -14.82 13.45 25.41
C LEU A 10 -14.73 13.67 23.90
N LEU A 11 -15.33 14.76 23.38
CA LEU A 11 -15.21 15.13 21.97
C LEU A 11 -13.82 15.70 21.62
N LEU A 12 -13.15 16.35 22.57
CA LEU A 12 -11.78 16.88 22.39
C LEU A 12 -10.70 15.78 22.35
N PHE A 13 -11.00 14.55 22.77
CA PHE A 13 -10.06 13.42 22.72
C PHE A 13 -10.16 12.53 21.48
N SER A 14 -11.05 12.87 20.53
CA SER A 14 -11.17 12.14 19.25
C SER A 14 -10.23 12.65 18.15
N VAL A 15 -9.35 13.61 18.45
CA VAL A 15 -8.24 14.00 17.59
C VAL A 15 -7.11 12.97 17.68
N ARG A 16 -7.40 11.73 17.31
CA ARG A 16 -6.42 10.90 16.59
C ARG A 16 -6.66 11.09 15.09
N ILE A 17 -6.69 12.36 14.69
CA ILE A 17 -6.33 12.74 13.33
C ILE A 17 -4.88 12.28 13.18
N PHE A 18 -4.57 11.70 12.03
CA PHE A 18 -3.25 11.21 11.65
C PHE A 18 -2.13 12.15 12.13
N SER A 19 -1.54 11.81 13.28
CA SER A 19 -0.17 12.18 13.54
C SER A 19 0.66 11.08 12.89
N GLN A 20 1.09 11.31 11.65
CA GLN A 20 2.50 11.00 11.43
C GLN A 20 3.22 11.86 12.48
N ASN A 21 3.79 11.23 13.51
CA ASN A 21 4.60 11.91 14.51
C ASN A 21 5.91 12.40 13.86
N THR A 22 5.83 13.21 12.80
CA THR A 22 6.98 13.79 12.10
C THR A 22 7.69 14.86 12.93
N ILE A 23 7.18 15.22 14.11
CA ILE A 23 7.84 16.16 15.03
C ILE A 23 9.02 15.47 15.74
N ASN A 24 8.95 14.16 15.99
CA ASN A 24 10.05 13.41 16.62
C ASN A 24 10.91 12.61 15.62
N ASP A 25 10.47 12.46 14.36
CA ASP A 25 11.20 11.74 13.30
C ASP A 25 12.02 12.70 12.41
N THR A 26 12.52 13.80 12.99
CA THR A 26 13.52 14.63 12.31
C THR A 26 14.87 13.96 12.49
N VAL A 27 15.25 13.11 11.54
CA VAL A 27 16.64 12.64 11.44
C VAL A 27 17.52 13.88 11.23
N ASN A 28 18.47 14.10 12.14
CA ASN A 28 19.61 14.99 11.92
C ASN A 28 20.48 14.38 10.81
N THR A 29 20.08 14.51 9.55
CA THR A 29 20.96 14.22 8.42
C THR A 29 21.86 15.44 8.22
N SER A 30 22.85 15.60 9.10
CA SER A 30 23.93 16.59 8.94
C SER A 30 24.91 16.23 7.80
N THR A 31 24.52 15.31 6.91
CA THR A 31 25.20 14.99 5.67
C THR A 31 24.14 14.82 4.59
N GLU A 32 24.15 15.72 3.60
CA GLU A 32 23.32 15.67 2.39
C GLU A 32 23.75 14.49 1.50
N GLU A 33 23.51 13.26 1.93
CA GLU A 33 23.58 12.13 1.01
C GLU A 33 22.41 12.22 0.02
N THR A 34 22.73 12.46 -1.24
CA THR A 34 21.77 12.55 -2.35
C THR A 34 20.98 11.25 -2.49
N PHE A 35 19.66 11.32 -2.42
CA PHE A 35 18.77 10.19 -2.71
C PHE A 35 18.88 9.80 -4.20
N ASP A 36 19.27 8.55 -4.49
CA ASP A 36 19.38 8.02 -5.86
C ASP A 36 18.05 7.41 -6.32
N TYR A 37 17.25 8.22 -7.01
CA TYR A 37 15.94 7.81 -7.51
C TYR A 37 15.99 7.05 -8.85
N LYS A 38 17.15 6.91 -9.52
CA LYS A 38 17.22 6.34 -10.89
C LYS A 38 17.51 4.83 -10.93
N LYS A 39 18.03 4.26 -9.86
CA LYS A 39 18.62 2.91 -9.86
C LYS A 39 17.62 1.74 -9.78
N TYR A 40 16.33 1.96 -9.52
CA TYR A 40 15.45 0.90 -8.99
C TYR A 40 14.28 0.42 -9.88
N TYR A 41 14.27 0.72 -11.18
CA TYR A 41 13.11 0.41 -12.02
C TYR A 41 13.45 -0.53 -13.19
N ASP A 42 13.70 -1.78 -12.82
CA ASP A 42 13.68 -2.91 -13.75
C ASP A 42 12.38 -3.70 -13.50
N CYS A 43 11.28 -3.19 -14.03
CA CYS A 43 10.00 -3.89 -14.04
C CYS A 43 9.54 -4.08 -15.48
N ASP A 44 9.75 -5.30 -15.97
CA ASP A 44 9.08 -5.75 -17.18
C ASP A 44 7.66 -6.19 -16.84
N PHE A 45 6.68 -5.61 -17.55
CA PHE A 45 5.35 -6.17 -17.62
C PHE A 45 5.47 -7.62 -18.07
N GLY A 46 4.94 -8.54 -17.27
CA GLY A 46 5.16 -9.93 -17.57
C GLY A 46 4.37 -10.88 -16.70
N GLU A 47 4.48 -12.13 -17.12
CA GLU A 47 3.81 -13.24 -16.49
C GLU A 47 4.23 -13.39 -15.02
N GLY A 48 3.28 -13.78 -14.18
CA GLY A 48 3.58 -14.10 -12.80
C GLY A 48 2.35 -14.49 -12.02
N ASN A 49 2.55 -14.69 -10.72
CA ASN A 49 1.47 -15.06 -9.82
C ASN A 49 0.76 -13.81 -9.31
N VAL A 50 -0.57 -13.90 -9.24
CA VAL A 50 -1.42 -13.00 -8.47
C VAL A 50 -2.15 -13.79 -7.41
N LEU A 51 -2.46 -13.11 -6.30
CA LEU A 51 -3.23 -13.67 -5.20
C LEU A 51 -4.66 -13.15 -5.29
N ILE A 52 -5.59 -14.04 -5.64
CA ILE A 52 -7.02 -13.77 -5.62
C ILE A 52 -7.54 -13.97 -4.20
N VAL A 53 -8.12 -12.90 -3.65
CA VAL A 53 -8.75 -12.89 -2.33
C VAL A 53 -10.26 -12.88 -2.54
N LEU A 54 -10.88 -14.04 -2.39
CA LEU A 54 -12.27 -14.29 -2.78
C LEU A 54 -13.14 -14.55 -1.54
N LYS A 55 -14.31 -13.93 -1.42
CA LYS A 55 -15.23 -14.20 -0.30
C LYS A 55 -15.60 -15.68 -0.25
N LYS A 56 -15.65 -16.26 0.96
CA LYS A 56 -16.07 -17.66 1.17
C LYS A 56 -17.46 -17.89 0.56
N GLY A 57 -17.64 -19.04 -0.09
CA GLY A 57 -18.88 -19.41 -0.79
C GLY A 57 -19.10 -18.68 -2.13
N LYS A 58 -18.11 -17.94 -2.64
CA LYS A 58 -18.10 -17.41 -4.01
C LYS A 58 -17.07 -18.16 -4.84
N GLU A 59 -17.29 -18.15 -6.15
CA GLU A 59 -16.41 -18.73 -7.14
C GLU A 59 -15.69 -17.63 -7.92
N PHE A 60 -14.44 -17.91 -8.28
CA PHE A 60 -13.66 -17.06 -9.17
C PHE A 60 -13.87 -17.54 -10.60
N THR A 61 -14.46 -16.69 -11.43
CA THR A 61 -14.64 -16.90 -12.86
C THR A 61 -13.55 -16.15 -13.63
N ASP A 62 -13.51 -14.84 -13.46
CA ASP A 62 -12.50 -13.95 -14.04
C ASP A 62 -12.35 -12.66 -13.20
N PHE A 63 -11.36 -11.83 -13.56
CA PHE A 63 -11.07 -10.59 -12.84
C PHE A 63 -12.10 -9.48 -13.05
N LYS A 64 -12.76 -9.43 -14.21
CA LYS A 64 -13.80 -8.42 -14.49
C LYS A 64 -15.00 -8.69 -13.59
N ASP A 65 -15.42 -9.95 -13.47
CA ASP A 65 -16.47 -10.36 -12.54
C ASP A 65 -16.05 -10.14 -11.09
N LEU A 66 -14.81 -10.50 -10.70
CA LEU A 66 -14.30 -10.32 -9.33
C LEU A 66 -14.53 -8.89 -8.82
N ILE A 67 -14.19 -7.90 -9.66
CA ILE A 67 -14.34 -6.47 -9.37
C ILE A 67 -15.81 -6.05 -9.44
N LYS A 68 -16.51 -6.33 -10.55
CA LYS A 68 -17.89 -5.88 -10.80
C LYS A 68 -18.87 -6.39 -9.74
N SER A 69 -18.73 -7.66 -9.36
CA SER A 69 -19.62 -8.31 -8.40
C SER A 69 -19.20 -8.12 -6.94
N ARG A 70 -18.08 -7.43 -6.69
CA ARG A 70 -17.50 -7.22 -5.35
C ARG A 70 -17.34 -8.54 -4.56
N LYS A 71 -17.10 -9.66 -5.26
CA LYS A 71 -16.87 -10.99 -4.67
C LYS A 71 -15.50 -11.09 -4.02
N GLY A 72 -14.56 -10.22 -4.37
CA GLY A 72 -13.20 -10.24 -3.85
C GLY A 72 -12.33 -9.16 -4.48
N PHE A 73 -11.02 -9.35 -4.41
CA PHE A 73 -10.02 -8.49 -5.05
C PHE A 73 -8.76 -9.29 -5.36
N ALA A 74 -7.86 -8.71 -6.16
CA ALA A 74 -6.58 -9.32 -6.50
C ALA A 74 -5.42 -8.51 -5.92
N ILE A 75 -4.49 -9.21 -5.26
CA ILE A 75 -3.19 -8.69 -4.87
C ILE A 75 -2.21 -9.05 -5.98
N LYS A 76 -1.56 -8.03 -6.53
CA LYS A 76 -0.63 -8.11 -7.65
C LYS A 76 0.80 -7.81 -7.17
N MET A 77 1.77 -8.31 -7.91
CA MET A 77 3.17 -7.95 -7.68
C MET A 77 3.41 -6.50 -8.10
N GLU A 78 4.43 -5.88 -7.51
CA GLU A 78 4.87 -4.48 -7.68
C GLU A 78 3.87 -3.40 -7.22
N ALA A 79 2.70 -3.81 -6.73
CA ALA A 79 1.74 -2.92 -6.08
C ALA A 79 1.93 -2.86 -4.56
N ILE A 80 1.42 -1.77 -3.99
CA ILE A 80 1.48 -1.43 -2.57
C ILE A 80 0.19 -1.82 -1.87
N TYR A 81 0.35 -2.40 -0.68
CA TYR A 81 -0.76 -2.77 0.19
C TYR A 81 -0.41 -2.49 1.64
N SER A 82 -1.43 -2.11 2.42
CA SER A 82 -1.33 -2.14 3.87
C SER A 82 -1.78 -3.50 4.39
N MET A 83 -0.81 -4.31 4.85
CA MET A 83 -1.03 -5.68 5.30
C MET A 83 -0.71 -5.84 6.80
N GLU A 84 -1.46 -6.71 7.46
CA GLU A 84 -1.19 -7.16 8.83
C GLU A 84 -1.19 -8.68 8.87
N PHE A 85 -0.21 -9.25 9.55
CA PHE A 85 0.02 -10.69 9.63
C PHE A 85 -0.33 -11.26 11.01
N ALA A 86 -0.35 -12.59 11.12
CA ALA A 86 -0.73 -13.30 12.33
C ALA A 86 0.20 -13.02 13.52
N ASP A 87 1.46 -12.64 13.27
CA ASP A 87 2.44 -12.19 14.27
C ASP A 87 2.15 -10.78 14.83
N GLY A 88 1.10 -10.11 14.34
CA GLY A 88 0.72 -8.76 14.74
C GLY A 88 1.50 -7.65 14.03
N LYS A 89 2.49 -7.99 13.18
CA LYS A 89 3.23 -6.98 12.42
C LYS A 89 2.37 -6.40 11.31
N ARG A 90 2.49 -5.09 11.13
CA ARG A 90 1.79 -4.31 10.12
C ARG A 90 2.82 -3.59 9.25
N TYR A 91 2.59 -3.65 7.94
CA TYR A 91 3.37 -2.91 6.96
C TYR A 91 2.39 -2.05 6.15
N GLU A 92 2.56 -0.74 6.19
CA GLU A 92 1.57 0.22 5.67
C GLU A 92 1.76 0.55 4.20
N SER A 93 3.02 0.63 3.76
CA SER A 93 3.41 1.00 2.40
C SER A 93 4.32 -0.07 1.78
N SER A 94 4.07 -1.34 2.07
CA SER A 94 4.88 -2.44 1.57
C SER A 94 4.56 -2.79 0.11
N VAL A 95 5.60 -3.00 -0.69
CA VAL A 95 5.49 -3.45 -2.08
C VAL A 95 5.52 -4.98 -2.11
N VAL A 96 4.55 -5.60 -2.76
CA VAL A 96 4.55 -7.06 -2.97
C VAL A 96 5.52 -7.40 -4.09
N LYS A 97 6.60 -8.12 -3.80
CA LYS A 97 7.64 -8.45 -4.80
C LYS A 97 7.47 -9.84 -5.40
N LYS A 98 6.90 -10.79 -4.66
CA LYS A 98 6.74 -12.17 -5.10
C LYS A 98 5.51 -12.81 -4.48
N ILE A 99 4.83 -13.67 -5.24
CA ILE A 99 3.73 -14.51 -4.76
C ILE A 99 4.03 -15.95 -5.19
N THR A 100 3.98 -16.90 -4.27
CA THR A 100 4.02 -18.34 -4.52
C THR A 100 2.69 -18.97 -4.13
N ASN A 101 2.53 -20.28 -4.30
CA ASN A 101 1.29 -20.98 -3.96
C ASN A 101 0.95 -20.91 -2.46
N ASP A 102 1.95 -20.69 -1.62
CA ASP A 102 1.89 -20.79 -0.16
C ASP A 102 2.44 -19.56 0.57
N SER A 103 3.11 -18.64 -0.11
CA SER A 103 3.70 -17.45 0.50
C SER A 103 3.61 -16.20 -0.37
N LEU A 104 3.84 -15.05 0.25
CA LEU A 104 4.05 -13.78 -0.42
C LEU A 104 5.28 -13.09 0.20
N SER A 105 6.07 -12.43 -0.63
CA SER A 105 7.21 -11.63 -0.20
C SER A 105 6.91 -10.15 -0.39
N ILE A 106 7.13 -9.36 0.66
CA ILE A 106 6.94 -7.91 0.66
C ILE A 106 8.20 -7.18 1.07
N THR A 107 8.35 -5.92 0.66
CA THR A 107 9.32 -5.02 1.27
C THR A 107 8.80 -4.49 2.61
N ASN A 108 9.69 -4.23 3.56
CA ASN A 108 9.30 -3.62 4.84
C ASN A 108 8.95 -2.12 4.71
N PHE A 109 9.50 -1.43 3.71
CA PHE A 109 9.21 -0.04 3.38
C PHE A 109 8.85 0.10 1.90
N PHE A 110 8.45 1.31 1.49
CA PHE A 110 8.18 1.63 0.09
C PHE A 110 9.43 1.42 -0.79
N ASN A 111 10.57 1.95 -0.34
CA ASN A 111 11.88 1.80 -0.98
C ASN A 111 13.01 1.98 0.06
N GLU A 112 14.26 1.96 -0.40
CA GLU A 112 15.45 2.15 0.44
C GLU A 112 15.50 3.52 1.11
N ASN A 113 15.06 4.59 0.42
CA ASN A 113 15.01 5.95 0.97
C ASN A 113 14.07 6.04 2.18
N ALA A 114 12.89 5.41 2.08
CA ALA A 114 11.94 5.34 3.17
C ALA A 114 12.48 4.54 4.36
N ALA A 115 13.19 3.45 4.10
CA ALA A 115 13.86 2.67 5.15
C ALA A 115 14.96 3.49 5.85
N LYS A 116 15.78 4.20 5.07
CA LYS A 116 16.84 5.10 5.56
C LYS A 116 16.28 6.20 6.45
N LEU A 117 15.19 6.86 6.02
CA LEU A 117 14.53 7.88 6.84
C LEU A 117 14.01 7.31 8.17
N ALA A 118 13.51 6.07 8.16
CA ALA A 118 13.08 5.37 9.36
C ALA A 118 14.24 4.82 10.22
N GLY A 119 15.50 5.00 9.81
CA GLY A 119 16.67 4.45 10.50
C GLY A 119 16.72 2.92 10.49
N GLN A 120 16.10 2.28 9.51
CA GLN A 120 15.98 0.82 9.41
C GLN A 120 16.56 0.30 8.09
N PRO A 121 17.10 -0.94 8.07
CA PRO A 121 17.53 -1.55 6.82
C PRO A 121 16.34 -1.88 5.93
N PHE A 122 16.48 -1.63 4.63
CA PHE A 122 15.52 -2.09 3.63
C PHE A 122 15.65 -3.60 3.45
N LYS A 123 14.53 -4.33 3.57
CA LYS A 123 14.51 -5.79 3.59
C LYS A 123 13.31 -6.34 2.82
N LEU A 124 13.55 -7.46 2.15
CA LEU A 124 12.50 -8.34 1.68
C LEU A 124 12.10 -9.30 2.81
N ILE A 125 10.81 -9.38 3.10
CA ILE A 125 10.23 -10.21 4.16
C ILE A 125 9.26 -11.19 3.51
N ASN A 126 9.38 -12.47 3.86
CA ASN A 126 8.49 -13.52 3.37
C ASN A 126 7.48 -13.94 4.44
N TYR A 127 6.21 -14.04 4.06
CA TYR A 127 5.13 -14.52 4.93
C TYR A 127 4.35 -15.64 4.25
N PRO A 128 3.94 -16.69 4.98
CA PRO A 128 3.00 -17.66 4.45
C PRO A 128 1.64 -17.00 4.23
N LEU A 129 0.92 -17.36 3.16
CA LEU A 129 -0.40 -16.81 2.83
C LEU A 129 -1.40 -17.00 3.95
N SER A 130 -1.32 -18.12 4.67
CA SER A 130 -2.15 -18.43 5.83
C SER A 130 -2.00 -17.43 6.98
N SER A 131 -0.88 -16.71 7.05
CA SER A 131 -0.64 -15.67 8.06
C SER A 131 -1.22 -14.30 7.71
N LEU A 132 -1.62 -14.06 6.45
CA LEU A 132 -2.21 -12.79 6.04
C LEU A 132 -3.55 -12.60 6.75
N LYS A 133 -3.60 -11.71 7.73
CA LYS A 133 -4.75 -11.51 8.61
C LYS A 133 -5.67 -10.42 8.10
N TYR A 134 -5.09 -9.28 7.74
CA TYR A 134 -5.85 -8.14 7.24
C TYR A 134 -5.19 -7.48 6.05
N VAL A 135 -6.03 -7.02 5.13
CA VAL A 135 -5.68 -6.05 4.10
C VAL A 135 -6.54 -4.82 4.33
N ARG A 136 -5.92 -3.64 4.37
CA ARG A 136 -6.61 -2.36 4.54
C ARG A 136 -6.67 -1.63 3.21
N PHE A 137 -7.82 -1.06 2.94
CA PHE A 137 -8.10 -0.25 1.76
C PHE A 137 -8.36 1.15 2.22
N ILE A 138 -7.92 2.11 1.41
CA ILE A 138 -8.33 3.50 1.58
C ILE A 138 -9.71 3.64 0.98
N ASP A 139 -10.65 4.08 1.79
CA ASP A 139 -12.01 4.39 1.35
C ASP A 139 -12.09 5.86 0.93
N ASP A 140 -11.56 6.76 1.77
CA ASP A 140 -11.46 8.19 1.52
C ASP A 140 -10.15 8.72 2.10
N ARG A 141 -9.33 9.37 1.27
CA ARG A 141 -8.04 9.95 1.68
C ARG A 141 -8.21 11.20 2.54
N MET A 142 -9.10 12.11 2.14
CA MET A 142 -9.32 13.40 2.81
C MET A 142 -9.84 13.21 4.22
N LEU A 143 -10.73 12.23 4.40
CA LEU A 143 -11.33 11.88 5.68
C LEU A 143 -10.56 10.81 6.44
N SER A 144 -9.46 10.31 5.87
CA SER A 144 -8.66 9.23 6.45
C SER A 144 -9.52 8.00 6.83
N LEU A 145 -10.44 7.62 5.95
CA LEU A 145 -11.31 6.48 6.13
C LEU A 145 -10.68 5.25 5.48
N TYR A 146 -10.63 4.15 6.24
CA TYR A 146 -10.04 2.90 5.81
C TYR A 146 -10.97 1.73 6.08
N SER A 147 -11.21 0.90 5.07
CA SER A 147 -11.87 -0.39 5.30
C SER A 147 -10.84 -1.49 5.56
N LYS A 148 -11.09 -2.27 6.60
CA LYS A 148 -10.28 -3.42 7.00
C LYS A 148 -10.97 -4.70 6.56
N LYS A 149 -10.32 -5.51 5.72
CA LYS A 149 -10.81 -6.84 5.32
C LYS A 149 -10.10 -7.92 6.13
N ASN A 150 -10.86 -8.69 6.91
CA ASN A 150 -10.34 -9.86 7.63
C ASN A 150 -10.25 -11.05 6.66
N ILE A 151 -9.02 -11.34 6.22
CA ILE A 151 -8.74 -12.33 5.18
C ILE A 151 -9.02 -13.73 5.71
N GLN A 152 -8.42 -14.10 6.85
CA GLN A 152 -8.53 -15.44 7.44
C GLN A 152 -9.99 -15.87 7.71
N LYS A 153 -10.83 -14.93 8.17
CA LYS A 153 -12.20 -15.27 8.55
C LYS A 153 -13.12 -15.41 7.33
N ASN A 154 -13.04 -14.48 6.39
CA ASN A 154 -14.11 -14.26 5.41
C ASN A 154 -13.73 -14.62 3.97
N PHE A 155 -12.47 -14.95 3.70
CA PHE A 155 -11.96 -15.12 2.34
C PHE A 155 -11.21 -16.44 2.16
N ASN A 156 -11.24 -16.92 0.93
CA ASN A 156 -10.38 -17.95 0.37
C ASN A 156 -9.26 -17.27 -0.44
N LEU A 157 -8.09 -17.87 -0.41
CA LEU A 157 -6.90 -17.41 -1.11
C LEU A 157 -6.61 -18.36 -2.27
N ILE A 158 -6.53 -17.83 -3.48
CA ILE A 158 -6.25 -18.62 -4.70
C ILE A 158 -5.10 -17.96 -5.43
N VAL A 159 -4.08 -18.72 -5.76
CA VAL A 159 -2.95 -18.23 -6.56
C VAL A 159 -3.19 -18.58 -8.03
N LYS A 160 -3.03 -17.60 -8.91
CA LYS A 160 -3.20 -17.77 -10.36
C LYS A 160 -2.02 -17.15 -11.09
N LYS A 161 -1.47 -17.90 -12.04
CA LYS A 161 -0.47 -17.38 -12.99
C LYS A 161 -1.20 -16.65 -14.14
N ILE A 162 -0.78 -15.44 -14.46
CA ILE A 162 -1.35 -14.60 -15.51
C ILE A 162 -0.27 -13.75 -16.18
N ASP A 163 -0.51 -13.29 -17.41
CA ASP A 163 0.45 -12.52 -18.22
C ASP A 163 0.67 -11.07 -17.75
N TRP A 164 -0.21 -10.56 -16.87
CA TRP A 164 -0.20 -9.16 -16.39
C TRP A 164 -0.18 -9.09 -14.87
N ALA A 165 0.66 -9.92 -14.23
CA ALA A 165 0.68 -10.07 -12.78
C ALA A 165 1.36 -8.91 -12.04
N LYS A 166 2.23 -8.17 -12.72
CA LYS A 166 2.99 -7.05 -12.17
C LYS A 166 2.33 -5.70 -12.50
N MET A 167 2.27 -4.83 -11.50
CA MET A 167 1.86 -3.43 -11.63
C MET A 167 3.11 -2.57 -11.66
N CYS A 168 3.79 -2.51 -12.80
CA CYS A 168 5.07 -1.82 -12.91
C CYS A 168 4.94 -0.34 -12.54
N PRO A 169 5.92 0.23 -11.80
CA PRO A 169 5.86 1.63 -11.41
C PRO A 169 5.79 2.56 -12.62
N ALA A 170 4.97 3.60 -12.52
CA ALA A 170 4.86 4.64 -13.54
C ALA A 170 5.88 5.73 -13.28
N VAL A 171 6.67 6.12 -14.28
CA VAL A 171 7.53 7.29 -14.21
C VAL A 171 6.75 8.48 -14.75
N LEU A 172 6.38 9.42 -13.88
CA LEU A 172 5.56 10.57 -14.24
C LEU A 172 6.38 11.86 -14.20
N GLN A 173 6.14 12.72 -15.19
CA GLN A 173 6.69 14.07 -15.25
C GLN A 173 5.62 15.11 -14.91
N PHE A 174 5.88 15.93 -13.90
CA PHE A 174 5.01 17.02 -13.46
C PHE A 174 5.42 18.33 -14.14
N LYS A 175 4.75 18.67 -15.23
CA LYS A 175 5.02 19.90 -15.99
C LYS A 175 4.76 21.16 -15.18
N ASP A 176 3.74 21.12 -14.33
CA ASP A 176 3.35 22.15 -13.37
C ASP A 176 4.33 22.32 -12.20
N ARG A 177 5.29 21.41 -12.05
CA ARG A 177 6.35 21.42 -11.02
C ARG A 177 7.74 21.49 -11.64
N ASN A 178 7.92 22.39 -12.62
CA ASN A 178 9.19 22.57 -13.34
C ASN A 178 9.77 21.29 -13.97
N GLY A 179 8.90 20.36 -14.40
CA GLY A 179 9.32 19.11 -15.04
C GLY A 179 9.86 18.07 -14.06
N GLU A 180 9.53 18.17 -12.77
CA GLU A 180 9.86 17.19 -11.74
C GLU A 180 9.46 15.77 -12.18
N MET A 181 10.38 14.82 -12.02
CA MET A 181 10.13 13.41 -12.31
C MET A 181 9.88 12.68 -10.98
N LYS A 182 8.78 11.95 -10.87
CA LYS A 182 8.56 10.99 -9.77
C LYS A 182 8.30 9.61 -10.30
N VAL A 183 8.69 8.63 -9.50
CA VAL A 183 8.28 7.25 -9.75
C VAL A 183 7.16 6.87 -8.80
N CYS A 184 6.07 6.43 -9.41
CA CYS A 184 4.80 6.22 -8.77
C CYS A 184 4.45 4.73 -8.77
N HIS A 185 4.14 4.19 -7.60
CA HIS A 185 3.68 2.81 -7.44
C HIS A 185 2.17 2.78 -7.26
N PHE A 186 1.55 1.74 -7.78
CA PHE A 186 0.12 1.51 -7.63
C PHE A 186 -0.21 1.03 -6.23
N TYR A 187 -1.22 1.61 -5.60
CA TYR A 187 -1.78 1.13 -4.33
C TYR A 187 -3.29 0.88 -4.48
N LEU A 188 -3.82 -0.12 -3.79
CA LEU A 188 -5.21 -0.52 -3.95
C LEU A 188 -6.14 0.21 -2.95
N THR A 189 -7.12 0.92 -3.48
CA THR A 189 -8.22 1.57 -2.73
C THR A 189 -9.51 0.75 -2.83
N SER A 190 -10.54 1.16 -2.09
CA SER A 190 -11.88 0.59 -2.25
C SER A 190 -12.52 0.89 -3.62
N GLN A 191 -12.01 1.90 -4.33
CA GLN A 191 -12.53 2.38 -5.62
C GLN A 191 -11.69 1.88 -6.81
N GLY A 192 -10.49 1.35 -6.59
CA GLY A 192 -9.56 0.94 -7.63
C GLY A 192 -8.10 1.22 -7.27
N TYR A 193 -7.20 1.09 -8.24
CA TYR A 193 -5.81 1.46 -8.03
C TYR A 193 -5.62 2.97 -8.18
N ASP A 194 -4.78 3.51 -7.31
CA ASP A 194 -4.33 4.91 -7.32
C ASP A 194 -2.80 4.90 -7.10
N LEU A 195 -2.14 6.05 -7.04
CA LEU A 195 -0.68 6.16 -7.06
C LEU A 195 -0.09 6.75 -5.78
N LEU A 196 1.04 6.18 -5.37
CA LEU A 196 1.93 6.68 -4.32
C LEU A 196 3.28 7.01 -4.93
N TYR A 197 3.93 8.07 -4.46
CA TYR A 197 5.33 8.36 -4.76
C TYR A 197 6.11 8.62 -3.48
N GLU A 198 7.44 8.54 -3.57
CA GLU A 198 8.33 8.87 -2.47
C GLU A 198 9.09 10.16 -2.77
N ASP A 199 9.25 11.01 -1.76
CA ASP A 199 10.11 12.19 -1.77
C ASP A 199 10.85 12.33 -0.44
N LYS A 200 12.18 12.29 -0.48
CA LYS A 200 13.09 12.39 0.68
C LYS A 200 12.78 11.39 1.81
N GLY A 201 12.48 10.16 1.45
CA GLY A 201 12.08 9.04 2.29
C GLY A 201 10.62 9.05 2.74
N ARG A 202 9.84 10.08 2.41
CA ARG A 202 8.43 10.18 2.80
C ARG A 202 7.53 9.74 1.65
N VAL A 203 6.48 9.00 1.97
CA VAL A 203 5.51 8.46 0.97
C VAL A 203 4.29 9.37 0.91
N TYR A 204 3.92 9.79 -0.29
CA TYR A 204 2.82 10.70 -0.57
C TYR A 204 1.83 10.10 -1.55
N TYR A 205 0.56 10.43 -1.38
CA TYR A 205 -0.44 10.18 -2.41
C TYR A 205 -0.23 11.12 -3.57
N LEU A 206 -0.46 10.60 -4.77
CA LEU A 206 -0.53 11.47 -5.91
C LEU A 206 -1.85 12.25 -5.88
N GLU A 207 -1.74 13.56 -5.95
CA GLU A 207 -2.87 14.49 -6.03
C GLU A 207 -2.89 15.12 -7.43
N GLY A 208 -4.06 15.13 -8.07
CA GLY A 208 -4.24 15.64 -9.43
C GLY A 208 -4.54 14.56 -10.48
N ARG A 209 -4.86 14.99 -11.70
CA ARG A 209 -5.08 14.08 -12.83
C ARG A 209 -3.74 13.65 -13.41
N VAL A 210 -3.55 12.34 -13.56
CA VAL A 210 -2.46 11.77 -14.35
C VAL A 210 -2.92 11.62 -15.79
N GLU A 211 -2.25 12.32 -16.70
CA GLU A 211 -2.40 12.08 -18.13
C GLU A 211 -1.49 10.93 -18.53
N TRP A 212 -2.10 9.75 -18.69
CA TRP A 212 -1.44 8.59 -19.26
C TRP A 212 -1.29 8.80 -20.76
N LYS A 213 -0.05 8.77 -21.26
CA LYS A 213 0.25 8.73 -22.70
C LYS A 213 0.46 7.30 -23.17
#